data_AF-A0AAV8AQG9-F1
#
_entry.id   AF-A0AAV8AQG9-F1
#
_cell.length_a   1.000
_cell.length_b   1.000
_cell.length_c   1.000
_cell.angle_alpha   90.00
_cell.angle_beta   90.00
_cell.angle_gamma   90.00
#
_symmetry.space_group_name_H-M   'P 1'
#
loop_
_entity.id
_entity.type
_entity.pdbx_description
1 polymer ?
#
loop_
_entity_poly.entity_id
_entity_poly.type
_entity_poly.pdbx_seq_one_letter_code
_entity_poly.pdbx_strand_id
1 'polypeptide(L)'
;MSNVFLPRELVGLFRAERAGRALDESIFYRAILLGVTKASLNTQSFISEASFQETARVLAKAALRGRIDWLKGLKENVVLGRILPIGTGLKKCVHPSRHEKALL
;
A
#
# COMPACT_ATOMS: atom_id res chain seq x y z
N MET A 1 -18.12 -17.61 13.08
CA MET A 1 -16.93 -17.24 12.27
C MET A 1 -17.10 -15.78 11.87
N SER A 2 -16.26 -14.88 12.38
CA SER A 2 -16.31 -13.47 12.02
C SER A 2 -15.61 -13.27 10.67
N ASN A 3 -16.35 -12.89 9.63
CA ASN A 3 -15.75 -12.52 8.35
C ASN A 3 -14.73 -11.40 8.57
N VAL A 4 -13.51 -11.57 8.07
CA VAL A 4 -12.41 -10.59 8.18
C VAL A 4 -12.72 -9.27 7.44
N PHE A 5 -13.70 -9.30 6.54
CA PHE A 5 -14.12 -8.16 5.74
C PHE A 5 -15.59 -7.84 5.93
N LEU A 6 -15.93 -6.56 5.84
CA LEU A 6 -17.31 -6.10 5.82
C LEU A 6 -17.94 -6.32 4.43
N PRO A 7 -19.26 -6.54 4.34
CA PRO A 7 -19.95 -6.57 3.06
C PRO A 7 -19.69 -5.28 2.28
N ARG A 8 -19.19 -5.42 1.04
CA ARG A 8 -18.85 -4.31 0.12
C ARG A 8 -17.64 -3.45 0.55
N GLU A 9 -16.81 -3.94 1.47
CA GLU A 9 -15.52 -3.30 1.75
C GLU A 9 -14.65 -3.27 0.49
N LEU A 10 -14.06 -2.10 0.19
CA LEU A 10 -13.13 -1.97 -0.92
C LEU A 10 -11.74 -2.40 -0.45
N VAL A 11 -11.25 -3.52 -0.98
CA VAL A 11 -10.00 -4.14 -0.55
C VAL A 11 -9.04 -4.25 -1.73
N GLY A 12 -7.77 -3.93 -1.50
CA GLY A 12 -6.72 -4.17 -2.49
C GLY A 12 -6.45 -5.66 -2.67
N LEU A 13 -6.25 -6.11 -3.91
CA LEU A 13 -6.13 -7.52 -4.28
C LEU A 13 -5.10 -8.28 -3.41
N PHE A 14 -3.90 -7.72 -3.19
CA PHE A 14 -2.90 -8.33 -2.32
C PHE A 14 -3.35 -8.54 -0.86
N ARG A 15 -4.21 -7.67 -0.32
CA ARG A 15 -4.75 -7.83 1.05
C ARG A 15 -5.79 -8.96 1.08
N ALA A 16 -6.64 -9.05 0.05
CA ALA A 16 -7.60 -10.14 -0.07
C ALA A 16 -6.89 -11.50 -0.22
N GLU A 17 -5.89 -11.60 -1.10
CA GLU A 17 -5.11 -12.83 -1.31
C GLU A 17 -4.36 -13.27 -0.05
N ARG A 18 -3.72 -12.33 0.66
CA ARG A 18 -3.03 -12.65 1.92
C ARG A 18 -3.99 -13.14 3.00
N ALA A 19 -5.16 -12.51 3.13
CA ALA A 19 -6.16 -12.93 4.10
C ALA A 19 -6.70 -14.33 3.78
N GLY A 20 -6.96 -14.64 2.50
CA GLY A 20 -7.44 -15.95 2.09
C GLY A 20 -6.43 -17.05 2.40
N ARG A 21 -5.14 -16.80 2.13
CA ARG A 21 -4.05 -17.72 2.51
C ARG A 21 -3.87 -17.87 4.02
N ALA A 22 -4.10 -16.82 4.80
CA ALA A 22 -3.91 -16.86 6.25
C ALA A 22 -5.04 -17.60 6.98
N LEU A 23 -6.24 -17.63 6.40
CA LEU A 23 -7.43 -18.24 6.99
C LEU A 23 -7.75 -19.63 6.40
N ASP A 24 -7.05 -20.04 5.34
CA ASP A 24 -7.42 -21.20 4.50
C ASP A 24 -8.89 -21.14 4.04
N GLU A 25 -9.40 -19.93 3.82
CA GLU A 25 -10.78 -19.67 3.39
C GLU A 25 -10.81 -19.04 1.99
N SER A 26 -11.77 -19.49 1.16
CA SER A 26 -12.02 -18.87 -0.14
C SER A 26 -12.77 -17.55 0.04
N ILE A 27 -12.11 -16.45 -0.31
CA ILE A 27 -12.71 -15.11 -0.27
C ILE A 27 -13.28 -14.79 -1.65
N PHE A 28 -14.59 -14.57 -1.72
CA PHE A 28 -15.24 -14.08 -2.94
C PHE A 28 -15.11 -12.56 -3.04
N TYR A 29 -14.63 -12.08 -4.17
CA TYR A 29 -14.52 -10.65 -4.47
C TYR A 29 -14.92 -10.37 -5.91
N ARG A 30 -15.23 -9.10 -6.19
CA ARG A 30 -15.57 -8.60 -7.52
C ARG A 30 -14.72 -7.36 -7.82
N ALA A 31 -14.15 -7.29 -9.02
CA ALA A 31 -13.45 -6.10 -9.47
C ALA A 31 -14.44 -4.91 -9.56
N ILE A 32 -14.05 -3.77 -9.01
CA ILE A 32 -14.82 -2.52 -9.07
C ILE A 32 -14.01 -1.52 -9.87
N LEU A 33 -14.64 -0.93 -10.90
CA LEU A 33 -14.02 0.15 -11.65
C LEU A 33 -14.16 1.47 -10.86
N LEU A 34 -13.03 2.13 -10.64
CA LEU A 34 -12.97 3.46 -10.03
C LEU A 34 -12.44 4.46 -11.03
N GLY A 35 -13.02 5.67 -11.05
CA GLY A 35 -12.45 6.78 -11.81
C GLY A 35 -11.08 7.20 -11.26
N VAL A 36 -10.23 7.76 -12.12
CA VAL A 36 -8.84 8.12 -11.79
C VAL A 36 -8.73 9.00 -10.54
N THR A 37 -9.63 9.97 -10.37
CA THR A 37 -9.66 10.86 -9.19
C THR A 37 -9.93 10.08 -7.91
N LYS A 38 -10.93 9.17 -7.94
CA LYS A 38 -11.31 8.37 -6.77
C LYS A 38 -10.26 7.32 -6.43
N ALA A 39 -9.61 6.74 -7.44
CA ALA A 39 -8.48 5.84 -7.26
C ALA A 39 -7.28 6.56 -6.62
N SER A 40 -6.94 7.76 -7.10
CA SER A 40 -5.84 8.57 -6.56
C SER A 40 -6.06 9.03 -5.12
N LEU A 41 -7.31 9.35 -4.75
CA LEU A 41 -7.67 9.68 -3.37
C LEU A 41 -7.75 8.45 -2.44
N ASN A 42 -7.71 7.23 -2.98
CA ASN A 42 -7.76 5.99 -2.22
C ASN A 42 -6.38 5.30 -2.13
N THR A 43 -5.34 6.10 -1.88
CA THR A 43 -3.99 5.60 -1.62
C THR A 43 -3.77 5.34 -0.12
N GLN A 44 -2.76 4.53 0.21
CA GLN A 44 -2.40 4.25 1.60
C GLN A 44 -1.65 5.42 2.26
N SER A 45 -0.95 6.22 1.44
CA SER A 45 -0.16 7.35 1.91
C SER A 45 -0.99 8.62 1.92
N PHE A 46 -1.12 9.22 3.09
CA PHE A 46 -1.89 10.47 3.22
C PHE A 46 -1.11 11.65 2.64
N ILE A 47 0.23 11.59 2.57
CA ILE A 47 1.06 12.65 1.97
C ILE A 47 0.81 12.69 0.46
N SER A 48 0.74 11.52 -0.18
CA SER A 48 0.42 11.40 -1.60
C SER A 48 -1.03 11.78 -1.90
N GLU A 49 -1.97 11.38 -1.03
CA GLU A 49 -3.40 11.75 -1.10
C GLU A 49 -3.57 13.28 -1.00
N ALA A 50 -2.98 13.91 0.02
CA ALA A 50 -3.15 15.34 0.31
C ALA A 50 -2.53 16.26 -0.75
N SER A 51 -1.49 15.79 -1.42
CA SER A 51 -0.82 16.52 -2.51
C SER A 51 -1.51 16.32 -3.86
N PHE A 52 -2.56 15.51 -3.96
CA PHE A 52 -3.37 15.41 -5.17
C PHE A 52 -4.45 16.49 -5.16
N GLN A 53 -5.40 16.40 -4.21
CA GLN A 53 -6.52 17.33 -4.03
C GLN A 53 -7.02 17.29 -2.57
N GLU A 54 -7.94 18.19 -2.22
CA GLU A 54 -8.70 18.17 -0.95
C GLU A 54 -7.80 18.14 0.31
N THR A 55 -6.65 18.80 0.25
CA THR A 55 -5.54 18.73 1.23
C THR A 55 -5.99 18.83 2.69
N ALA A 56 -6.81 19.82 3.05
CA ALA A 56 -7.27 20.01 4.43
C ALA A 56 -8.11 18.83 4.94
N ARG A 57 -9.00 18.30 4.10
CA ARG A 57 -9.87 17.16 4.42
C ARG A 57 -9.04 15.89 4.66
N VAL A 58 -8.05 15.66 3.81
CA VAL A 58 -7.15 14.49 3.89
C VAL A 58 -6.31 14.55 5.16
N LEU A 59 -5.68 15.69 5.45
CA LEU A 59 -4.85 15.85 6.64
C LEU A 59 -5.66 15.73 7.93
N ALA A 60 -6.85 16.36 7.99
CA ALA A 60 -7.74 16.21 9.15
C ALA A 60 -8.13 14.75 9.40
N LYS A 61 -8.53 14.03 8.34
CA LYS A 61 -8.87 12.60 8.42
C LYS A 61 -7.68 11.74 8.86
N ALA A 62 -6.47 12.07 8.40
CA ALA A 62 -5.24 11.37 8.79
C ALA A 62 -4.90 11.62 10.26
N ALA A 63 -4.98 12.87 10.72
CA ALA A 63 -4.74 13.25 12.12
C ALA A 63 -5.74 12.58 13.07
N LEU A 64 -7.04 12.63 12.74
CA LEU A 64 -8.09 11.98 13.55
C LEU A 64 -7.90 10.47 13.67
N ARG A 65 -7.38 9.82 12.63
CA ARG A 65 -7.11 8.38 12.60
C ARG A 65 -5.72 8.00 13.10
N GLY A 66 -4.87 8.96 13.43
CA GLY A 66 -3.46 8.72 13.77
C GLY A 66 -2.69 7.96 12.68
N ARG A 67 -2.95 8.27 11.40
CA ARG A 67 -2.31 7.56 10.28
C ARG A 67 -0.81 7.83 10.25
N ILE A 68 -0.02 6.77 10.08
CA ILE A 68 1.43 6.84 9.87
C ILE A 68 1.75 6.55 8.41
N ASP A 69 2.53 7.41 7.78
CA ASP A 69 3.03 7.22 6.42
C ASP A 69 4.39 6.54 6.44
N TRP A 70 4.51 5.40 5.78
CA TRP A 70 5.73 4.61 5.74
C TRP A 70 6.65 4.97 4.55
N LEU A 71 6.27 5.96 3.73
CA LEU A 71 7.11 6.50 2.65
C LEU A 71 7.56 5.43 1.65
N LYS A 72 6.65 4.51 1.31
CA LYS A 72 6.90 3.42 0.36
C LYS A 72 6.70 3.85 -1.08
N GLY A 73 5.97 4.95 -1.30
CA GLY A 73 5.62 5.46 -2.62
C GLY A 73 6.65 6.42 -3.19
N LEU A 74 6.51 6.74 -4.47
CA LEU A 74 7.39 7.70 -5.15
C LEU A 74 7.10 9.13 -4.67
N LYS A 75 5.83 9.53 -4.67
CA LYS A 75 5.42 10.92 -4.45
C LYS A 75 5.75 11.41 -3.03
N GLU A 76 5.57 10.59 -2.00
CA GLU A 76 5.99 10.98 -0.64
C GLU A 76 7.50 11.25 -0.56
N ASN A 77 8.31 10.39 -1.19
CA ASN A 77 9.76 10.52 -1.16
C ASN A 77 10.23 11.76 -1.95
N VAL A 78 9.58 12.10 -3.07
CA VAL A 78 9.83 13.37 -3.78
C VAL A 78 9.56 14.57 -2.87
N VAL A 79 8.38 14.61 -2.23
CA VAL A 79 7.96 15.74 -1.39
C VAL A 79 8.93 15.96 -0.21
N LEU A 80 9.47 14.88 0.36
CA LEU A 80 10.42 14.95 1.46
C LEU A 80 11.90 15.06 1.03
N GLY A 81 12.19 15.07 -0.28
CA GLY A 81 13.57 15.13 -0.79
C GLY A 81 14.40 13.86 -0.53
N ARG A 82 13.77 12.69 -0.44
CA ARG A 82 14.43 11.39 -0.25
C ARG A 82 14.71 10.70 -1.59
N ILE A 83 15.67 9.78 -1.60
CA ILE A 83 15.93 8.93 -2.76
C ILE A 83 14.68 8.11 -3.08
N LEU A 84 14.29 8.09 -4.36
CA LEU A 84 13.10 7.38 -4.81
C LEU A 84 13.32 5.85 -4.82
N PRO A 85 12.32 5.04 -4.44
CA PRO A 85 12.40 3.58 -4.48
C PRO A 85 12.26 3.02 -5.91
N ILE A 86 13.01 3.57 -6.86
CA ILE A 86 13.07 3.15 -8.26
C ILE A 86 14.47 3.43 -8.82
N GLY A 87 14.86 2.71 -9.88
CA GLY A 87 16.15 2.90 -10.54
C GLY A 87 17.32 2.75 -9.57
N THR A 88 18.19 3.77 -9.50
CA THR A 88 19.38 3.81 -8.63
C THR A 88 19.06 3.76 -7.13
N GLY A 89 17.81 4.05 -6.74
CA GLY A 89 17.37 3.96 -5.35
C GLY A 89 16.95 2.55 -4.90
N LEU A 90 16.88 1.57 -5.81
CA LEU A 90 16.62 0.17 -5.48
C LEU A 90 17.89 -0.50 -4.93
N LYS A 91 18.31 -0.13 -3.71
CA LYS A 91 19.55 -0.65 -3.10
C LYS A 91 19.47 -2.12 -2.63
N LYS A 92 18.32 -2.81 -2.73
CA LYS A 92 18.11 -4.16 -2.15
C LYS A 92 17.20 -5.11 -2.95
N CYS A 93 17.18 -5.00 -4.27
CA CYS A 93 16.60 -6.06 -5.14
C CYS A 93 17.67 -6.87 -5.88
N VAL A 94 18.94 -6.79 -5.47
CA VAL A 94 19.89 -7.87 -5.73
C VAL A 94 19.58 -8.91 -4.66
N HIS A 95 18.98 -10.03 -5.06
CA HIS A 95 18.96 -11.23 -4.22
C HIS A 95 20.40 -11.43 -3.70
N PRO A 96 20.63 -11.68 -2.40
CA PRO A 96 21.79 -12.48 -2.08
C PRO A 96 21.55 -13.80 -2.81
N SER A 97 22.28 -14.04 -3.89
CA SER A 97 22.35 -15.35 -4.52
C SER A 97 22.57 -16.36 -3.38
N ARG A 98 21.65 -17.32 -3.26
CA ARG A 98 21.72 -18.44 -2.32
C ARG A 98 22.83 -19.43 -2.75
N HIS A 99 24.07 -18.94 -2.90
CA HIS A 99 25.24 -19.75 -3.19
C HIS A 99 26.33 -19.45 -2.16
N GLU A 100 26.14 -19.90 -0.93
CA GLU A 100 27.24 -20.22 -0.01
C GLU A 100 26.68 -20.80 1.31
N LYS A 101 26.06 -21.98 1.23
CA LYS A 101 25.95 -22.92 2.37
C LYS A 101 25.96 -24.35 1.85
N ALA A 102 27.04 -24.72 1.17
CA ALA A 102 27.43 -26.10 0.95
C ALA A 102 28.95 -26.09 0.84
N LEU A 103 29.61 -26.20 2.00
CA LEU A 103 31.01 -26.59 2.26
C LEU A 103 31.44 -25.92 3.56
N LEU A 104 30.99 -26.51 4.68
CA LEU A 104 31.75 -26.78 5.91
C LEU A 104 30.93 -27.80 6.70
#